data_AF-A0A9C9GB99-F1
#
_entry.id   AF-A0A9C9GB99-F1
#
_cell.length_a   1.000
_cell.length_b   1.000
_cell.length_c   1.000
_cell.angle_alpha   90.00
_cell.angle_beta   90.00
_cell.angle_gamma   90.00
#
_symmetry.space_group_name_H-M   'P 1'
#
loop_
_entity.id
_entity.type
_entity.pdbx_description
1 polymer ?
#
loop_
_entity_poly.entity_id
_entity_poly.type
_entity_poly.pdbx_seq_one_letter_code
_entity_poly.pdbx_strand_id
1 'polypeptide(L)'
;MSDSLLPLIVEPEQLQAVLGHENLVILHITKPERYAEFHVPGALFLEGMRYVRIEKPVFGLLPDAENFSALLESLGISPESHVVTYDDEGGGWASRFLWTLDVAGHEHFSLLNGGLVSWVSEGFPVSQEPVTPGQGTYSVSWRNEPLADTDYILSHLDDPDLALLDSRTPQEFSGEKKFSARGGHIPGAVL
;
A
#
# COMPACT_ATOMS: atom_id res chain seq x y z
N MET A 1 21.57 -10.05 -4.24
CA MET A 1 20.31 -9.32 -4.44
C MET A 1 19.64 -9.98 -5.62
N SER A 2 18.48 -10.60 -5.41
CA SER A 2 17.68 -11.18 -6.49
C SER A 2 17.25 -10.03 -7.40
N ASP A 3 17.35 -10.19 -8.72
CA ASP A 3 16.84 -9.18 -9.66
C ASP A 3 15.31 -9.13 -9.52
N SER A 4 14.79 -7.98 -9.10
CA SER A 4 13.35 -7.73 -8.99
C SER A 4 12.72 -7.76 -10.39
N LEU A 5 11.54 -8.39 -10.53
CA LEU A 5 10.83 -8.50 -11.82
C LEU A 5 10.48 -7.13 -12.42
N LEU A 6 10.12 -6.18 -11.56
CA LEU A 6 9.71 -4.82 -11.91
C LEU A 6 10.40 -3.80 -10.98
N PRO A 7 10.55 -2.54 -11.43
CA PRO A 7 10.97 -1.44 -10.55
C PRO A 7 9.88 -1.10 -9.50
N LEU A 8 10.24 -0.36 -8.45
CA LEU A 8 9.31 0.05 -7.38
C LEU A 8 8.09 0.82 -7.92
N ILE A 9 8.31 1.75 -8.85
CA ILE A 9 7.24 2.42 -9.58
C ILE A 9 7.22 1.81 -10.97
N VAL A 10 6.15 1.10 -11.30
CA VAL A 10 5.99 0.40 -12.58
C VAL A 10 5.02 1.15 -13.47
N GLU A 11 5.40 1.38 -14.72
CA GLU A 11 4.52 1.97 -15.74
C GLU A 11 3.54 0.92 -16.29
N PRO A 12 2.35 1.30 -16.76
CA PRO A 12 1.36 0.38 -17.33
C PRO A 12 1.92 -0.55 -18.41
N GLU A 13 2.76 -0.05 -19.33
CA GLU A 13 3.39 -0.85 -20.39
C GLU A 13 4.26 -1.98 -19.80
N GLN A 14 5.01 -1.69 -18.74
CA GLN A 14 5.89 -2.66 -18.09
C GLN A 14 5.09 -3.75 -17.37
N LEU A 15 4.00 -3.37 -16.68
CA LEU A 15 3.09 -4.34 -16.06
C LEU A 15 2.39 -5.20 -17.14
N GLN A 16 1.94 -4.58 -18.23
CA GLN A 16 1.31 -5.31 -19.33
C GLN A 16 2.22 -6.40 -19.90
N ALA A 17 3.51 -6.11 -20.05
CA ALA A 17 4.50 -7.04 -20.62
C ALA A 17 4.71 -8.31 -19.79
N VAL A 18 4.33 -8.31 -18.51
CA VAL A 18 4.52 -9.45 -17.58
C VAL A 18 3.21 -10.03 -17.06
N LEU A 19 2.06 -9.63 -17.61
CA LEU A 19 0.77 -10.23 -17.22
C LEU A 19 0.79 -11.75 -17.39
N GLY A 20 0.32 -12.45 -16.35
CA GLY A 20 0.32 -13.92 -16.31
C GLY A 20 1.64 -14.56 -15.90
N HIS A 21 2.66 -13.78 -15.52
CA HIS A 21 3.87 -14.32 -14.91
C HIS A 21 3.55 -15.07 -13.60
N GLU A 22 4.17 -16.23 -13.38
CA GLU A 22 3.78 -17.17 -12.31
C GLU A 22 3.90 -16.60 -10.89
N ASN A 23 4.89 -15.72 -10.66
CA ASN A 23 5.11 -15.08 -9.37
C ASN A 23 4.41 -13.71 -9.24
N LEU A 24 3.68 -13.24 -10.25
CA LEU A 24 3.06 -11.91 -10.22
C LEU A 24 1.71 -11.96 -9.51
N VAL A 25 1.56 -11.14 -8.47
CA VAL A 25 0.27 -10.90 -7.80
C VAL A 25 -0.11 -9.43 -7.98
N ILE A 26 -1.24 -9.18 -8.63
CA ILE A 26 -1.74 -7.82 -8.86
C ILE A 26 -2.91 -7.57 -7.91
N LEU A 27 -2.87 -6.50 -7.13
CA LEU A 27 -3.92 -6.12 -6.20
C LEU A 27 -4.54 -4.78 -6.60
N HIS A 28 -5.84 -4.80 -6.85
CA HIS A 28 -6.65 -3.60 -6.99
C HIS A 28 -7.25 -3.25 -5.64
N ILE A 29 -6.75 -2.16 -5.04
CA ILE A 29 -7.23 -1.69 -3.74
C ILE A 29 -8.29 -0.63 -3.96
N THR A 30 -9.56 -1.01 -3.83
CA THR A 30 -10.69 -0.12 -4.14
C THR A 30 -11.96 -0.59 -3.41
N LYS A 31 -13.14 -0.18 -3.87
CA LYS A 31 -14.46 -0.67 -3.47
C LYS A 31 -14.92 -1.81 -4.37
N PRO A 32 -15.71 -2.77 -3.87
CA PRO A 32 -16.13 -3.94 -4.65
C PRO A 32 -16.90 -3.55 -5.91
N GLU A 33 -17.68 -2.47 -5.88
CA GLU A 33 -18.42 -1.98 -7.05
C GLU A 33 -17.50 -1.47 -8.16
N ARG A 34 -16.38 -0.84 -7.78
CA ARG A 34 -15.36 -0.34 -8.74
C ARG A 34 -14.57 -1.47 -9.35
N TYR A 35 -14.16 -2.44 -8.53
CA TYR A 35 -13.50 -3.64 -9.02
C TYR A 35 -14.37 -4.43 -10.00
N ALA A 36 -15.68 -4.54 -9.73
CA ALA A 36 -16.62 -5.23 -10.60
C ALA A 36 -16.92 -4.48 -11.92
N GLU A 37 -16.72 -3.16 -11.96
CA GLU A 37 -16.89 -2.35 -13.18
C GLU A 37 -15.81 -2.72 -14.21
N PHE A 38 -14.54 -2.66 -13.80
CA PHE A 38 -13.39 -3.19 -14.51
C PHE A 38 -12.10 -3.08 -13.66
N HIS A 39 -11.11 -3.90 -13.98
CA HIS A 39 -9.79 -3.92 -13.34
C HIS A 39 -8.69 -4.37 -14.32
N VAL A 40 -7.42 -4.23 -13.92
CA VAL A 40 -6.27 -4.76 -14.67
C VAL A 40 -6.43 -6.29 -14.77
N PRO A 41 -6.27 -6.92 -15.95
CA PRO A 41 -6.42 -8.37 -16.09
C PRO A 41 -5.54 -9.14 -15.10
N GLY A 42 -6.14 -10.09 -14.36
CA GLY A 42 -5.43 -10.85 -13.33
C GLY A 42 -5.37 -10.17 -11.95
N ALA A 43 -5.90 -8.96 -11.80
CA ALA A 43 -5.94 -8.28 -10.49
C ALA A 43 -6.95 -8.91 -9.53
N LEU A 44 -6.53 -9.11 -8.29
CA LEU A 44 -7.37 -9.47 -7.15
C LEU A 44 -7.93 -8.22 -6.49
N PHE A 45 -9.15 -8.30 -6.00
CA PHE A 45 -9.75 -7.27 -5.16
C PHE A 45 -9.14 -7.30 -3.75
N LEU A 46 -8.79 -6.13 -3.23
CA LEU A 46 -8.44 -5.93 -1.82
C LEU A 46 -9.15 -4.71 -1.26
N GLU A 47 -9.85 -4.86 -0.14
CA GLU A 47 -10.40 -3.72 0.59
C GLU A 47 -9.36 -3.10 1.52
N GLY A 48 -9.21 -1.77 1.48
CA GLY A 48 -8.18 -1.02 2.23
C GLY A 48 -8.16 -1.28 3.74
N MET A 49 -9.33 -1.49 4.36
CA MET A 49 -9.43 -1.72 5.80
C MET A 49 -8.95 -3.12 6.25
N ARG A 50 -8.70 -4.06 5.33
CA ARG A 50 -8.25 -5.42 5.70
C ARG A 50 -6.83 -5.48 6.27
N TYR A 51 -6.02 -4.45 6.03
CA TYR A 51 -4.63 -4.37 6.49
C TYR A 51 -4.37 -3.15 7.39
N VAL A 52 -5.42 -2.60 8.01
CA VAL A 52 -5.33 -1.50 8.96
C VAL A 52 -6.03 -1.88 10.26
N ARG A 53 -5.33 -1.76 11.39
CA ARG A 53 -5.93 -1.93 12.71
C ARG A 53 -6.34 -0.57 13.29
N ILE A 54 -7.55 -0.51 13.82
CA ILE A 54 -8.08 0.64 14.55
C ILE A 54 -8.10 0.31 16.04
N GLU A 55 -7.38 1.10 16.83
CA GLU A 55 -7.40 1.06 18.28
C GLU A 55 -7.52 2.50 18.78
N LYS A 56 -8.74 2.94 19.10
CA LYS A 56 -9.02 4.35 19.42
C LYS A 56 -8.10 4.82 20.56
N PRO A 57 -7.45 5.99 20.41
CA PRO A 57 -7.72 7.03 19.41
C PRO A 57 -6.96 6.91 18.08
N VAL A 58 -6.23 5.82 17.83
CA VAL A 58 -5.40 5.61 16.63
C VAL A 58 -6.14 4.80 15.58
N PHE A 59 -6.12 5.27 14.33
CA PHE A 59 -6.92 4.69 13.22
C PHE A 59 -6.07 4.05 12.11
N GLY A 60 -4.75 4.00 12.25
CA GLY A 60 -3.83 3.62 11.17
C GLY A 60 -2.76 2.60 11.57
N LEU A 61 -2.95 1.84 12.65
CA LEU A 61 -1.96 0.88 13.14
C LEU A 61 -1.75 -0.27 12.15
N LEU A 62 -0.57 -0.90 12.24
CA LEU A 62 -0.33 -2.18 11.59
C LEU A 62 -1.33 -3.23 12.09
N PRO A 63 -1.75 -4.17 11.22
CA PRO A 63 -2.53 -5.33 11.62
C PRO A 63 -1.71 -6.24 12.56
N ASP A 64 -2.38 -7.17 13.23
CA ASP A 64 -1.69 -8.24 13.94
C ASP A 64 -0.98 -9.16 12.93
N ALA A 65 0.17 -9.73 13.32
CA ALA A 65 1.00 -10.51 12.40
C ALA A 65 0.26 -11.75 11.87
N GLU A 66 -0.55 -12.41 12.71
CA GLU A 66 -1.38 -13.55 12.33
C GLU A 66 -2.47 -13.15 11.34
N ASN A 67 -3.12 -12.01 11.58
CA ASN A 67 -4.16 -11.48 10.69
C ASN A 67 -3.58 -11.08 9.32
N PHE A 68 -2.39 -10.47 9.31
CA PHE A 68 -1.71 -10.11 8.07
C PHE A 68 -1.20 -11.34 7.32
N SER A 69 -0.65 -12.34 8.03
CA SER A 69 -0.26 -13.62 7.44
C SER A 69 -1.45 -14.28 6.72
N ALA A 70 -2.59 -14.40 7.40
CA ALA A 70 -3.82 -14.95 6.81
C ALA A 70 -4.34 -14.12 5.62
N LEU A 71 -4.18 -12.79 5.66
CA LEU A 71 -4.51 -11.92 4.53
C LEU A 71 -3.64 -12.25 3.31
N LEU A 72 -2.31 -12.30 3.47
CA LEU A 72 -1.37 -12.60 2.39
C LEU A 72 -1.63 -13.99 1.80
N GLU A 73 -1.86 -15.00 2.64
CA GLU A 73 -2.25 -16.34 2.21
C GLU A 73 -3.57 -16.33 1.41
N SER A 74 -4.57 -15.57 1.85
CA SER A 74 -5.85 -15.42 1.12
C SER A 74 -5.71 -14.73 -0.24
N LEU A 75 -4.60 -14.01 -0.47
CA LEU A 75 -4.27 -13.34 -1.72
C LEU A 75 -3.31 -14.19 -2.58
N GLY A 76 -2.90 -15.37 -2.12
CA GLY A 76 -1.96 -16.22 -2.83
C GLY A 76 -0.51 -15.71 -2.81
N ILE A 77 -0.16 -14.84 -1.86
CA ILE A 77 1.17 -14.23 -1.76
C ILE A 77 2.12 -15.15 -0.99
N SER A 78 3.33 -15.33 -1.51
CA SER A 78 4.48 -15.95 -0.86
C SER A 78 5.66 -14.97 -0.79
N PRO A 79 6.74 -15.26 -0.04
CA PRO A 79 7.93 -14.41 -0.01
C PRO A 79 8.57 -14.12 -1.39
N GLU A 80 8.36 -15.01 -2.37
CA GLU A 80 8.89 -14.94 -3.74
C GLU A 80 7.94 -14.26 -4.72
N SER A 81 6.70 -13.97 -4.31
CA SER A 81 5.74 -13.24 -5.13
C SER A 81 6.25 -11.83 -5.40
N HIS A 82 6.07 -11.33 -6.62
CA HIS A 82 6.20 -9.92 -6.94
C HIS A 82 4.81 -9.28 -6.85
N VAL A 83 4.59 -8.44 -5.84
CA VAL A 83 3.28 -7.82 -5.58
C VAL A 83 3.18 -6.45 -6.25
N VAL A 84 2.24 -6.29 -7.17
CA VAL A 84 1.91 -4.98 -7.77
C VAL A 84 0.60 -4.48 -7.19
N THR A 85 0.61 -3.30 -6.58
CA THR A 85 -0.62 -2.67 -6.08
C THR A 85 -0.97 -1.42 -6.87
N TYR A 86 -2.27 -1.16 -6.95
CA TYR A 86 -2.80 0.07 -7.48
C TYR A 86 -4.18 0.38 -6.90
N ASP A 87 -4.60 1.63 -6.99
CA ASP A 87 -5.94 2.08 -6.64
C ASP A 87 -6.51 3.03 -7.71
N ASP A 88 -7.69 3.57 -7.44
CA ASP A 88 -8.41 4.53 -8.29
C ASP A 88 -8.48 5.95 -7.69
N GLU A 89 -7.66 6.25 -6.67
CA GLU A 89 -7.69 7.54 -5.95
C GLU A 89 -6.32 8.22 -5.74
N GLY A 90 -5.27 7.74 -6.40
CA GLY A 90 -3.97 8.42 -6.46
C GLY A 90 -2.85 7.75 -5.65
N GLY A 91 -3.03 6.49 -5.25
CA GLY A 91 -1.98 5.62 -4.72
C GLY A 91 -1.93 5.54 -3.19
N GLY A 92 -2.82 6.20 -2.45
CA GLY A 92 -2.79 6.24 -0.98
C GLY A 92 -2.94 4.86 -0.33
N TRP A 93 -3.98 4.12 -0.71
CA TRP A 93 -4.21 2.77 -0.20
C TRP A 93 -3.18 1.78 -0.76
N ALA A 94 -2.91 1.86 -2.06
CA ALA A 94 -1.91 1.02 -2.71
C ALA A 94 -0.54 1.13 -2.00
N SER A 95 -0.04 2.35 -1.80
CA SER A 95 1.22 2.61 -1.11
C SER A 95 1.18 2.20 0.36
N ARG A 96 0.06 2.38 1.06
CA ARG A 96 -0.09 1.93 2.46
C ARG A 96 0.02 0.41 2.60
N PHE A 97 -0.47 -0.36 1.62
CA PHE A 97 -0.28 -1.80 1.59
C PHE A 97 1.19 -2.17 1.34
N LEU A 98 1.85 -1.54 0.37
CA LEU A 98 3.27 -1.75 0.09
C LEU A 98 4.16 -1.43 1.30
N TRP A 99 3.89 -0.33 2.01
CA TRP A 99 4.57 -0.03 3.27
C TRP A 99 4.34 -1.13 4.32
N THR A 100 3.15 -1.72 4.39
CA THR A 100 2.89 -2.85 5.31
C THR A 100 3.72 -4.08 4.94
N LEU A 101 3.86 -4.37 3.63
CA LEU A 101 4.72 -5.43 3.12
C LEU A 101 6.19 -5.18 3.45
N ASP A 102 6.66 -3.93 3.31
CA ASP A 102 8.02 -3.52 3.63
C ASP A 102 8.32 -3.68 5.14
N VAL A 103 7.40 -3.26 6.02
CA VAL A 103 7.53 -3.50 7.47
C VAL A 103 7.56 -5.01 7.80
N ALA A 104 6.87 -5.84 7.01
CA ALA A 104 6.91 -7.30 7.10
C ALA A 104 8.16 -7.93 6.46
N GLY A 105 9.02 -7.13 5.83
CA GLY A 105 10.25 -7.59 5.19
C GLY A 105 10.07 -8.27 3.83
N HIS A 106 8.95 -8.03 3.15
CA HIS A 106 8.76 -8.47 1.77
C HIS A 106 9.61 -7.62 0.81
N GLU A 107 10.32 -8.23 -0.14
CA GLU A 107 11.33 -7.51 -0.94
C GLU A 107 10.88 -7.18 -2.37
N HIS A 108 9.82 -7.81 -2.86
CA HIS A 108 9.46 -7.77 -4.28
C HIS A 108 8.08 -7.14 -4.46
N PHE A 109 8.05 -5.81 -4.62
CA PHE A 109 6.80 -5.11 -4.83
C PHE A 109 6.92 -3.86 -5.69
N SER A 110 5.80 -3.48 -6.32
CA SER A 110 5.68 -2.27 -7.12
C SER A 110 4.34 -1.56 -6.92
N LEU A 111 4.36 -0.25 -7.12
CA LEU A 111 3.18 0.60 -7.27
C LEU A 111 2.97 0.87 -8.76
N LEU A 112 1.78 0.60 -9.29
CA LEU A 112 1.42 0.99 -10.66
C LEU A 112 1.28 2.51 -10.73
N ASN A 113 2.13 3.16 -11.54
CA ASN A 113 2.11 4.61 -11.70
C ASN A 113 0.77 5.08 -12.28
N GLY A 114 0.16 6.08 -11.64
CA GLY A 114 -1.16 6.59 -12.03
C GLY A 114 -2.35 5.63 -11.86
N GLY A 115 -2.11 4.42 -11.33
CA GLY A 115 -3.12 3.42 -11.00
C GLY A 115 -4.06 3.06 -12.16
N LEU A 116 -5.34 2.80 -11.83
CA LEU A 116 -6.34 2.42 -12.83
C LEU A 116 -6.58 3.53 -13.87
N VAL A 117 -6.43 4.79 -13.45
CA VAL A 117 -6.67 5.97 -14.31
C VAL A 117 -5.68 5.99 -15.47
N SER A 118 -4.38 5.88 -15.18
CA SER A 118 -3.33 5.84 -16.21
C SER A 118 -3.50 4.63 -17.12
N TRP A 119 -3.68 3.43 -16.55
CA TRP A 119 -3.92 2.19 -17.29
C TRP A 119 -5.03 2.33 -18.34
N VAL A 120 -6.19 2.85 -17.95
CA VAL A 120 -7.32 3.04 -18.87
C VAL A 120 -7.06 4.17 -19.86
N SER A 121 -6.48 5.29 -19.42
CA SER A 121 -6.23 6.45 -20.28
C SER A 121 -5.26 6.16 -21.42
N GLU A 122 -4.35 5.21 -21.21
CA GLU A 122 -3.36 4.78 -22.19
C GLU A 122 -3.86 3.62 -23.08
N GLY A 123 -5.09 3.15 -22.87
CA GLY A 123 -5.76 2.17 -23.73
C GLY A 123 -5.38 0.72 -23.48
N PHE A 124 -4.84 0.41 -22.30
CA PHE A 124 -4.53 -0.97 -21.92
C PHE A 124 -5.80 -1.79 -21.66
N PRO A 125 -5.78 -3.12 -21.88
CA PRO A 125 -6.96 -3.97 -21.74
C PRO A 125 -7.44 -4.03 -20.29
N VAL A 126 -8.75 -4.14 -20.09
CA VAL A 126 -9.36 -4.33 -18.77
C VAL A 126 -10.15 -5.64 -18.69
N SER A 127 -10.36 -6.14 -17.48
CA SER A 127 -11.13 -7.35 -17.17
C SER A 127 -12.30 -7.03 -16.23
N GLN A 128 -13.34 -7.85 -16.31
CA GLN A 128 -14.42 -7.93 -15.32
C GLN A 128 -14.48 -9.32 -14.66
N GLU A 129 -13.66 -10.25 -15.13
CA GLU A 129 -13.68 -11.64 -14.66
C GLU A 129 -13.08 -11.73 -13.24
N PRO A 130 -13.76 -12.43 -12.31
CA PRO A 130 -13.21 -12.64 -10.98
C PRO A 130 -11.96 -13.51 -11.05
N VAL A 131 -10.91 -13.09 -10.33
CA VAL A 131 -9.66 -13.83 -10.23
C VAL A 131 -9.69 -14.69 -8.98
N THR A 132 -9.38 -15.98 -9.13
CA THR A 132 -9.17 -16.87 -7.97
C THR A 132 -7.72 -16.74 -7.50
N PRO A 133 -7.46 -16.42 -6.22
CA PRO A 133 -6.11 -16.37 -5.69
C PRO A 133 -5.37 -17.70 -5.88
N GLY A 134 -4.06 -17.60 -6.12
CA GLY A 134 -3.16 -18.77 -6.08
C GLY A 134 -3.00 -19.33 -4.66
N GLN A 135 -2.19 -20.36 -4.52
CA GLN A 135 -1.78 -20.86 -3.21
C GLN A 135 -0.54 -20.08 -2.74
N GLY A 136 -0.67 -19.37 -1.62
CA GLY A 136 0.43 -18.68 -0.95
C GLY A 136 0.63 -19.20 0.47
N THR A 137 1.84 -19.07 1.00
CA THR A 137 2.14 -19.28 2.41
C THR A 137 3.06 -18.16 2.85
N TYR A 138 2.66 -17.42 3.88
CA TYR A 138 3.42 -16.26 4.34
C TYR A 138 3.36 -16.16 5.86
N SER A 139 4.53 -16.22 6.51
CA SER A 139 4.64 -16.02 7.96
C SER A 139 5.24 -14.65 8.23
N VAL A 140 4.41 -13.74 8.74
CA VAL A 140 4.81 -12.36 9.02
C VAL A 140 5.55 -12.28 10.34
N SER A 141 6.72 -11.62 10.33
CA SER A 141 7.43 -11.15 11.51
C SER A 141 7.86 -9.71 11.27
N TRP A 142 7.36 -8.79 12.09
CA TRP A 142 7.58 -7.35 11.89
C TRP A 142 9.04 -6.98 12.12
N ARG A 143 9.67 -6.35 11.12
CA ARG A 143 11.04 -5.81 11.23
C ARG A 143 11.07 -4.43 11.89
N ASN A 144 9.94 -3.71 11.88
CA ASN A 144 9.74 -2.36 12.47
C ASN A 144 10.70 -1.25 12.01
N GLU A 145 11.72 -1.53 11.18
CA GLU A 145 12.66 -0.53 10.65
C GLU A 145 11.96 0.62 9.88
N PRO A 146 10.98 0.38 8.99
CA PRO A 146 10.27 1.47 8.29
C PRO A 146 9.10 2.08 9.10
N LEU A 147 9.06 1.86 10.42
CA LEU A 147 8.02 2.42 11.32
C LEU A 147 8.64 3.40 12.32
N ALA A 148 8.21 4.67 12.24
CA ALA A 148 8.49 5.66 13.27
C ALA A 148 7.33 5.69 14.28
N ASP A 149 7.57 5.23 15.51
CA ASP A 149 6.57 5.30 16.58
C ASP A 149 6.60 6.66 17.32
N THR A 150 5.71 6.81 18.29
CA THR A 150 5.59 8.07 19.06
C THR A 150 6.88 8.42 19.80
N ASP A 151 7.57 7.42 20.37
CA ASP A 151 8.77 7.64 21.17
C ASP A 151 9.96 8.02 20.28
N TYR A 152 10.07 7.39 19.11
CA TYR A 152 11.02 7.77 18.08
C TYR A 152 10.82 9.24 17.66
N ILE A 153 9.59 9.63 17.30
CA ILE A 153 9.31 11.01 16.87
C ILE A 153 9.63 12.01 17.99
N LEU A 154 9.19 11.74 19.23
CA LEU A 154 9.44 12.63 20.36
C LEU A 154 10.93 12.80 20.68
N SER A 155 11.73 11.76 20.50
CA SER A 155 13.18 11.80 20.76
C SER A 155 14.01 12.48 19.67
N HIS A 156 13.42 12.73 18.49
CA HIS A 156 14.11 13.31 17.34
C HIS A 156 13.53 14.66 16.86
N LEU A 157 12.63 15.30 17.63
CA LEU A 157 12.01 16.58 17.22
C LEU A 157 13.01 17.71 16.94
N ASP A 158 14.17 17.67 17.60
CA ASP A 158 15.24 18.66 17.44
C ASP A 158 16.40 18.13 16.57
N ASP A 159 16.25 16.97 15.95
CA ASP A 159 17.28 16.36 15.10
C ASP A 159 17.35 17.08 13.73
N PRO A 160 18.47 17.75 13.38
CA PRO A 160 18.61 18.44 12.10
C PRO A 160 18.63 17.48 10.90
N ASP A 161 18.87 16.19 11.10
CA ASP A 161 18.88 15.17 10.06
C ASP A 161 17.50 14.50 9.87
N LEU A 162 16.50 14.87 10.67
CA LEU A 162 15.11 14.41 10.51
C LEU A 162 14.25 15.45 9.79
N ALA A 163 13.54 15.01 8.75
CA ALA A 163 12.46 15.76 8.12
C ALA A 163 11.12 15.04 8.36
N LEU A 164 10.13 15.78 8.87
CA LEU A 164 8.76 15.29 9.04
C LEU A 164 7.88 15.85 7.92
N LEU A 165 7.45 14.99 7.00
CA LEU A 165 6.51 15.37 5.95
C LEU A 165 5.08 15.03 6.38
N ASP A 166 4.22 16.03 6.46
CA ASP A 166 2.81 15.89 6.79
C ASP A 166 1.96 15.90 5.52
N SER A 167 1.45 14.74 5.12
CA SER A 167 0.70 14.59 3.87
C SER A 167 -0.77 15.04 3.96
N ARG A 168 -1.17 15.75 5.02
CA ARG A 168 -2.55 16.22 5.21
C ARG A 168 -2.82 17.51 4.42
N THR A 169 -4.08 17.93 4.39
CA THR A 169 -4.43 19.20 3.75
C THR A 169 -3.83 20.41 4.49
N PRO A 170 -3.59 21.55 3.80
CA PRO A 170 -3.06 22.76 4.45
C PRO A 170 -3.91 23.23 5.64
N GLN A 171 -5.24 23.08 5.57
CA GLN A 171 -6.14 23.46 6.65
C GLN A 171 -6.02 22.53 7.87
N GLU A 172 -5.73 21.25 7.67
CA GLU A 172 -5.47 20.31 8.77
C GLU A 172 -4.12 20.57 9.42
N PHE A 173 -3.11 20.86 8.60
CA PHE A 173 -1.76 21.20 9.04
C PHE A 173 -1.71 22.51 9.81
N SER A 174 -2.40 23.56 9.35
CA SER A 174 -2.48 24.85 10.06
C SER A 174 -3.34 24.78 11.33
N GLY A 175 -4.20 23.76 11.43
CA GLY A 175 -5.15 23.59 12.54
C GLY A 175 -6.46 24.36 12.38
N GLU A 176 -6.69 25.00 11.23
CA GLU A 176 -7.99 25.59 10.85
C GLU A 176 -9.09 24.53 10.79
N LYS A 177 -8.76 23.34 10.27
CA LYS A 177 -9.62 22.16 10.26
C LYS A 177 -9.11 21.14 11.26
N LYS A 178 -9.96 20.72 12.21
CA LYS A 178 -9.56 19.93 13.37
C LYS A 178 -10.33 18.61 13.48
N PHE A 179 -9.59 17.51 13.55
CA PHE A 179 -10.12 16.13 13.70
C PHE A 179 -9.68 15.44 15.00
N SER A 180 -8.99 16.16 15.89
CA SER A 180 -8.46 15.63 17.15
C SER A 180 -8.59 16.67 18.27
N ALA A 181 -8.18 16.37 19.50
CA ALA A 181 -8.27 17.31 20.62
C ALA A 181 -7.42 18.58 20.41
N ARG A 182 -6.36 18.52 19.61
CA ARG A 182 -5.52 19.65 19.18
C ARG A 182 -5.54 19.72 17.65
N GLY A 183 -5.57 20.94 17.11
CA GLY A 183 -5.31 21.19 15.68
C GLY A 183 -3.84 21.58 15.49
N GLY A 184 -3.38 21.55 14.24
CA GLY A 184 -1.99 21.86 13.89
C GLY A 184 -1.23 20.62 13.41
N HIS A 185 0.09 20.68 13.48
CA HIS A 185 1.03 19.64 13.05
C HIS A 185 2.08 19.35 14.13
N ILE A 186 2.89 18.32 13.88
CA ILE A 186 4.05 18.00 14.73
C ILE A 186 5.09 19.11 14.57
N PRO A 187 5.69 19.65 15.65
CA PRO A 187 6.72 20.68 15.53
C PRO A 187 7.84 20.27 14.56
N GLY A 188 8.24 21.20 13.68
CA GLY A 188 9.27 20.96 12.66
C GLY A 188 8.75 20.29 11.37
N ALA A 189 7.51 19.81 11.35
CA ALA A 189 6.93 19.23 10.14
C ALA A 189 6.70 20.26 9.02
N VAL A 190 6.75 19.77 7.79
CA VAL A 190 6.47 20.52 6.55
C VAL A 190 5.33 19.85 5.79
N LEU A 191 4.67 20.61 4.91
CA LEU A 191 3.66 20.14 3.96
C LEU A 191 4.29 19.73 2.62
#